data_AF-A0A3R6FCF3-F1
#
_entry.id   AF-A0A3R6FCF3-F1
#
_cell.length_a   1.000
_cell.length_b   1.000
_cell.length_c   1.000
_cell.angle_alpha   90.00
_cell.angle_beta   90.00
_cell.angle_gamma   90.00
#
_symmetry.space_group_name_H-M   'P 1'
#
loop_
_entity.id
_entity.type
_entity.pdbx_description
1 polymer ?
#
loop_
_entity_poly.entity_id
_entity_poly.type
_entity_poly.pdbx_seq_one_letter_code
_entity_poly.pdbx_strand_id
1 'polypeptide(L)'
;VYGKGENVRDWLYVVDHARAIDMIFHKGKIAETYNIGGFNEWKNIDIIKVVIKTVDRLLGRKEGEDMDLITYVTDRKGHDMRYAIDSRKLQKELGWEPSLQFEEGIEETVKWYLDNQEWMDNVTSGDYQKYYDNMYSNR
;
A
#
# COMPACT_ATOMS: atom_id res chain seq x y z
N VAL A 1 1.41 -11.02 9.45
CA VAL A 1 2.68 -10.47 8.91
C VAL A 1 3.59 -11.62 8.50
N TYR A 2 4.05 -11.66 7.24
CA TYR A 2 4.97 -12.71 6.79
C TYR A 2 6.38 -12.52 7.38
N GLY A 3 6.97 -13.61 7.88
CA GLY A 3 8.31 -13.58 8.49
C GLY A 3 8.37 -12.61 9.66
N LYS A 4 9.39 -11.74 9.67
CA LYS A 4 9.51 -10.65 10.67
C LYS A 4 8.83 -9.35 10.21
N GLY A 5 8.26 -9.32 9.01
CA GLY A 5 7.72 -8.09 8.40
C GLY A 5 8.77 -7.05 8.00
N GLU A 6 10.03 -7.46 7.88
CA GLU A 6 11.15 -6.57 7.58
C GLU A 6 11.31 -6.29 6.08
N ASN A 7 10.53 -6.94 5.21
CA ASN A 7 10.55 -6.67 3.78
C ASN A 7 10.18 -5.20 3.51
N VAL A 8 10.89 -4.58 2.59
CA VAL A 8 10.75 -3.17 2.20
C VAL A 8 10.03 -3.07 0.86
N ARG A 9 9.09 -2.14 0.78
CA ARG A 9 8.35 -1.81 -0.45
C ARG A 9 8.34 -0.29 -0.64
N ASP A 10 8.34 0.14 -1.90
CA ASP A 10 8.11 1.53 -2.29
C ASP A 10 6.62 1.74 -2.53
N TRP A 11 6.00 2.61 -1.74
CA TRP A 11 4.55 2.84 -1.78
C TRP A 11 4.20 4.10 -2.55
N LEU A 12 3.23 3.96 -3.45
CA LEU A 12 2.72 5.05 -4.26
C LEU A 12 1.19 5.08 -4.16
N TYR A 13 0.64 6.26 -3.85
CA TYR A 13 -0.79 6.45 -3.80
C TYR A 13 -1.42 6.25 -5.19
N VAL A 14 -2.54 5.53 -5.25
CA VAL A 14 -3.12 5.06 -6.53
C VAL A 14 -3.48 6.22 -7.47
N VAL A 15 -3.94 7.35 -6.92
CA VAL A 15 -4.26 8.54 -7.71
C VAL A 15 -3.00 9.15 -8.32
N ASP A 16 -1.87 9.15 -7.61
CA ASP A 16 -0.59 9.63 -8.16
C ASP A 16 -0.07 8.72 -9.27
N HIS A 17 -0.26 7.40 -9.13
CA HIS A 17 0.05 6.46 -10.21
C HIS A 17 -0.83 6.72 -11.43
N ALA A 18 -2.14 6.92 -11.26
CA ALA A 18 -3.04 7.24 -12.37
C ALA A 18 -2.64 8.55 -13.08
N ARG A 19 -2.29 9.60 -12.31
CA ARG A 19 -1.76 10.87 -12.84
C ARG A 19 -0.46 10.67 -13.63
N ALA A 20 0.42 9.77 -13.17
CA ALA A 20 1.65 9.44 -13.89
C ALA A 20 1.35 8.78 -15.24
N ILE A 21 0.45 7.80 -15.25
CA ILE A 21 0.04 7.09 -16.47
C ILE A 21 -0.57 8.08 -17.47
N ASP A 22 -1.50 8.93 -17.01
CA ASP A 22 -2.12 9.97 -17.84
C ASP A 22 -1.07 10.93 -18.43
N MET A 23 -0.09 11.35 -17.62
CA MET A 23 0.98 12.23 -18.07
C MET A 23 1.89 11.55 -19.11
N ILE A 24 2.28 10.29 -18.88
CA ILE A 24 3.11 9.52 -19.81
C ILE A 24 2.35 9.28 -21.12
N PHE A 25 1.06 8.98 -21.05
CA PHE A 25 0.25 8.78 -22.25
C PHE A 25 0.21 10.04 -23.13
N HIS A 26 0.04 11.22 -22.54
CA HIS A 26 -0.09 12.47 -23.30
C HIS A 26 1.25 13.13 -23.68
N LYS A 27 2.29 12.97 -22.86
CA LYS A 27 3.55 13.73 -22.99
C LYS A 27 4.81 12.85 -23.09
N GLY A 28 4.68 11.54 -22.86
CA GLY A 28 5.78 10.60 -22.94
C GLY A 28 6.33 10.49 -24.36
N LYS A 29 7.63 10.23 -24.47
CA LYS A 29 8.28 10.00 -25.75
C LYS A 29 8.01 8.56 -26.21
N ILE A 30 7.75 8.39 -27.52
CA ILE A 30 7.59 7.07 -28.12
C ILE A 30 8.85 6.24 -27.89
N ALA A 31 8.66 4.95 -27.58
CA ALA A 31 9.71 3.97 -27.30
C ALA A 31 10.56 4.24 -26.04
N GLU A 32 10.16 5.19 -25.20
CA GLU A 32 10.79 5.39 -23.88
C GLU A 32 10.03 4.64 -22.77
N THR A 33 10.79 4.13 -21.81
CA THR A 33 10.25 3.54 -20.57
C THR A 33 10.42 4.51 -19.40
N TYR A 34 9.36 4.67 -18.60
CA TYR A 34 9.35 5.50 -17.40
C TYR A 34 9.01 4.65 -16.18
N ASN A 35 9.90 4.62 -15.19
CA ASN A 35 9.57 4.09 -13.87
C ASN A 35 8.64 5.06 -13.14
N ILE A 36 7.61 4.53 -12.47
CA ILE A 36 6.69 5.28 -11.63
C ILE A 36 6.85 4.77 -10.20
N GLY A 37 7.19 5.65 -9.26
CA GLY A 37 7.52 5.28 -7.88
C GLY A 37 7.40 6.47 -6.94
N GLY A 38 7.17 6.19 -5.65
CA GLY A 38 6.84 7.19 -4.64
C GLY A 38 8.04 7.76 -3.88
N PHE A 39 9.23 7.15 -4.00
CA PHE A 39 10.36 7.42 -3.09
C PHE A 39 10.01 7.18 -1.61
N ASN A 40 9.09 6.24 -1.36
CA ASN A 40 8.53 5.98 -0.04
C ASN A 40 8.78 4.54 0.37
N GLU A 41 10.01 4.26 0.76
CA GLU A 41 10.42 2.92 1.21
C GLU A 41 10.02 2.66 2.65
N TRP A 42 9.18 1.65 2.85
CA TRP A 42 8.70 1.26 4.18
C TRP A 42 8.82 -0.24 4.40
N LYS A 43 9.18 -0.63 5.63
CA LYS A 43 9.07 -2.03 6.06
C LYS A 43 7.61 -2.37 6.28
N ASN A 44 7.21 -3.57 5.88
CA ASN A 44 5.83 -4.04 6.04
C ASN A 44 5.30 -3.89 7.48
N ILE A 45 6.13 -4.19 8.49
CA ILE A 45 5.72 -4.09 9.90
C ILE A 45 5.46 -2.64 10.34
N ASP A 46 6.21 -1.68 9.81
CA ASP A 46 6.07 -0.27 10.20
C ASP A 46 4.78 0.31 9.62
N ILE A 47 4.42 -0.10 8.41
CA ILE A 47 3.15 0.29 7.77
C ILE A 47 1.95 -0.23 8.56
N ILE A 48 1.98 -1.49 8.98
CA ILE A 48 0.88 -2.09 9.75
C ILE A 48 0.66 -1.30 11.05
N LYS A 49 1.74 -0.88 11.71
CA LYS A 49 1.64 -0.03 12.90
C LYS A 49 1.04 1.34 12.59
N VAL A 50 1.42 1.98 11.47
CA VAL A 50 0.83 3.25 11.03
C VAL A 50 -0.65 3.09 10.74
N VAL A 51 -1.06 2.02 10.06
CA VAL A 51 -2.47 1.69 9.78
C VAL A 51 -3.26 1.52 11.07
N ILE A 52 -2.77 0.70 12.01
CA ILE A 52 -3.45 0.47 13.30
C ILE A 52 -3.65 1.79 14.05
N LYS A 53 -2.59 2.59 14.22
CA LYS A 53 -2.69 3.90 14.89
C LYS A 53 -3.67 4.85 14.20
N THR A 54 -3.72 4.80 12.86
CA THR A 54 -4.61 5.63 12.06
C THR A 54 -6.06 5.21 12.25
N VAL A 55 -6.35 3.91 12.22
CA VAL A 55 -7.68 3.36 12.49
C VAL A 55 -8.11 3.68 13.92
N ASP A 56 -7.23 3.46 14.91
CA ASP A 56 -7.53 3.76 16.32
C ASP A 56 -7.95 5.22 16.49
N ARG A 57 -7.16 6.15 15.93
CA ARG A 57 -7.45 7.58 16.00
C ARG A 57 -8.77 7.93 15.30
N LEU A 58 -9.03 7.41 14.10
CA LEU A 58 -10.24 7.73 13.34
C LEU A 58 -11.51 7.15 13.98
N LEU A 59 -11.39 6.04 14.73
CA LEU A 59 -12.49 5.43 15.45
C LEU A 59 -12.62 5.88 16.92
N GLY A 60 -11.74 6.79 17.38
CA GLY A 60 -11.74 7.28 18.76
C GLY A 60 -11.31 6.24 19.80
N ARG A 61 -10.53 5.23 19.39
CA ARG A 61 -9.94 4.20 20.25
C ARG A 61 -8.67 4.70 20.93
N LYS A 62 -8.18 3.96 21.92
CA LYS A 62 -6.88 4.23 22.53
C LYS A 62 -5.78 3.98 21.49
N GLU A 63 -4.74 4.82 21.44
CA GLU A 63 -3.63 4.58 20.52
C GLU A 63 -2.97 3.22 20.78
N GLY A 64 -2.91 2.39 19.74
CA GLY A 64 -2.34 1.06 19.78
C GLY A 64 -3.23 0.01 20.43
N GLU A 65 -4.53 0.27 20.56
CA GLU A 65 -5.51 -0.67 21.12
C GLU A 65 -5.51 -2.00 20.37
N ASP A 66 -5.37 -1.94 19.04
CA ASP A 66 -5.39 -3.12 18.15
C ASP A 66 -3.97 -3.64 17.80
N MET A 67 -2.91 -3.20 18.48
CA MET A 67 -1.53 -3.62 18.17
C MET A 67 -1.26 -5.10 18.45
N ASP A 68 -2.02 -5.70 19.36
CA ASP A 68 -1.94 -7.11 19.69
C ASP A 68 -2.56 -8.02 18.60
N LEU A 69 -3.33 -7.47 17.67
CA LEU A 69 -3.83 -8.20 16.48
C LEU A 69 -2.71 -8.57 15.49
N ILE A 70 -1.51 -8.00 15.64
CA ILE A 70 -0.37 -8.32 14.78
C ILE A 70 0.09 -9.77 15.03
N THR A 71 -0.32 -10.67 14.14
CA THR A 71 0.14 -12.07 14.13
C THR A 71 1.23 -12.28 13.08
N TYR A 72 2.33 -12.95 13.45
CA TYR A 72 3.39 -13.32 12.51
C TYR A 72 3.14 -14.73 11.98
N VAL A 73 3.28 -14.89 10.66
CA VAL A 73 3.10 -16.17 9.96
C VAL A 73 4.37 -16.52 9.19
N THR A 74 4.51 -17.80 8.85
CA THR A 74 5.69 -18.30 8.12
C THR A 74 5.88 -17.52 6.82
N ASP A 75 7.11 -17.09 6.56
CA ASP A 75 7.44 -16.30 5.38
C ASP A 75 7.23 -17.07 4.06
N ARG A 76 7.08 -16.35 2.95
CA ARG A 76 6.91 -16.95 1.63
C ARG A 76 8.28 -17.37 1.08
N LYS A 77 8.35 -18.54 0.44
CA LYS A 77 9.58 -18.95 -0.27
C LYS A 77 9.83 -17.98 -1.43
N GLY A 78 11.05 -17.46 -1.53
CA GLY A 78 11.43 -16.48 -2.56
C GLY A 78 10.84 -15.09 -2.35
N HIS A 79 10.48 -14.72 -1.11
CA HIS A 79 9.93 -13.40 -0.83
C HIS A 79 11.01 -12.32 -0.97
N ASP A 80 10.95 -11.54 -2.04
CA ASP A 80 11.92 -10.46 -2.27
C ASP A 80 11.95 -9.48 -1.09
N MET A 81 13.17 -9.23 -0.63
CA MET A 81 13.39 -8.48 0.61
C MET A 81 13.12 -6.98 0.42
N ARG A 82 13.43 -6.41 -0.75
CA ARG A 82 13.34 -4.97 -0.97
C ARG A 82 13.03 -4.63 -2.42
N TYR A 83 12.03 -3.78 -2.60
CA TYR A 83 11.83 -3.04 -3.84
C TYR A 83 11.92 -1.54 -3.56
N ALA A 84 12.63 -0.83 -4.44
CA ALA A 84 12.79 0.62 -4.41
C ALA A 84 12.84 1.10 -5.86
N ILE A 85 12.08 2.14 -6.19
CA ILE A 85 11.94 2.60 -7.57
C ILE A 85 12.62 3.96 -7.73
N ASP A 86 13.47 4.07 -8.75
CA ASP A 86 14.00 5.35 -9.20
C ASP A 86 13.13 5.92 -10.31
N SER A 87 12.29 6.91 -9.99
CA SER A 87 11.43 7.62 -10.95
C SER A 87 11.99 8.99 -11.38
N ARG A 88 13.29 9.26 -11.17
CA ARG A 88 13.92 10.55 -11.54
C ARG A 88 13.82 10.90 -13.02
N LYS A 89 13.77 9.90 -13.91
CA LYS A 89 13.58 10.13 -15.35
C LYS A 89 12.22 10.78 -15.64
N LEU A 90 11.17 10.23 -15.03
CA LEU A 90 9.80 10.73 -15.18
C LEU A 90 9.68 12.15 -14.62
N GLN A 91 10.26 12.41 -13.45
CA GLN A 91 10.34 13.74 -12.84
C GLN A 91 11.04 14.75 -13.75
N LYS A 92 12.25 14.43 -14.21
CA LYS A 92 13.07 15.36 -15.01
C LYS A 92 12.46 15.65 -16.38
N GLU A 93 11.90 14.65 -17.03
CA GLU A 93 11.42 14.79 -18.41
C GLU A 93 9.98 15.31 -18.50
N LEU A 94 9.10 14.88 -17.60
CA LEU A 94 7.67 15.20 -17.68
C LEU A 94 7.18 16.08 -16.52
N GLY A 95 8.00 16.31 -15.48
CA GLY A 95 7.63 17.13 -14.32
C GLY A 95 6.61 16.48 -13.39
N TRP A 96 6.46 15.16 -13.44
CA TRP A 96 5.58 14.43 -12.52
C TRP A 96 6.26 14.23 -11.17
N GLU A 97 5.54 14.47 -10.08
CA GLU A 97 5.94 14.14 -8.71
C GLU A 97 4.71 13.61 -7.94
N PRO A 98 4.91 12.69 -6.96
CA PRO A 98 3.85 12.30 -6.03
C PRO A 98 3.28 13.52 -5.30
N SER A 99 1.98 13.52 -5.01
CA SER A 99 1.32 14.65 -4.35
C SER A 99 1.24 14.52 -2.82
N LEU A 100 1.36 13.30 -2.30
CA LEU A 100 1.17 13.01 -0.88
C LEU A 100 2.42 12.38 -0.27
N GLN A 101 2.66 12.71 1.00
CA GLN A 101 3.52 11.90 1.86
C GLN A 101 2.82 10.56 2.18
N PHE A 102 3.61 9.56 2.57
CA PHE A 102 3.08 8.21 2.80
C PHE A 102 1.97 8.19 3.86
N GLU A 103 2.18 8.86 5.00
CA GLU A 103 1.24 8.89 6.11
C GLU A 103 -0.08 9.58 5.73
N GLU A 104 -0.03 10.65 4.92
CA GLU A 104 -1.21 11.32 4.39
C GLU A 104 -2.00 10.36 3.49
N GLY A 105 -1.31 9.66 2.58
CA GLY A 105 -1.93 8.66 1.71
C GLY A 105 -2.56 7.50 2.47
N ILE A 106 -1.95 7.02 3.56
CA ILE A 106 -2.52 5.98 4.43
C ILE A 106 -3.77 6.50 5.14
N GLU A 107 -3.76 7.72 5.66
CA GLU A 107 -4.95 8.29 6.29
C GLU A 107 -6.13 8.38 5.32
N GLU A 108 -5.92 8.92 4.12
CA GLU A 108 -6.96 8.99 3.09
C GLU A 108 -7.44 7.60 2.65
N THR A 109 -6.53 6.62 2.60
CA THR A 109 -6.90 5.23 2.32
C THR A 109 -7.78 4.68 3.44
N VAL A 110 -7.40 4.81 4.71
CA VAL A 110 -8.21 4.30 5.83
C VAL A 110 -9.59 4.94 5.87
N LYS A 111 -9.68 6.27 5.71
CA LYS A 111 -10.98 6.97 5.62
C LYS A 111 -11.84 6.39 4.50
N TRP A 112 -11.27 6.23 3.31
CA TRP A 112 -12.00 5.65 2.18
C TRP A 112 -12.57 4.27 2.53
N TYR A 113 -11.80 3.39 3.16
CA TYR A 113 -12.29 2.07 3.57
C TYR A 113 -13.43 2.15 4.61
N LEU A 114 -13.33 3.06 5.59
CA LEU A 114 -14.37 3.26 6.61
C LEU A 114 -15.67 3.85 6.02
N ASP A 115 -15.55 4.73 5.02
CA ASP A 115 -16.68 5.41 4.39
C ASP A 115 -17.37 4.58 3.28
N ASN A 116 -16.74 3.49 2.81
CA ASN A 116 -17.21 2.70 1.67
C ASN A 116 -17.61 1.26 2.05
N GLN A 117 -18.38 1.10 3.13
CA GLN A 117 -18.78 -0.22 3.63
C GLN A 117 -19.54 -1.07 2.62
N GLU A 118 -20.44 -0.47 1.81
CA GLU A 118 -21.17 -1.19 0.77
C GLU A 118 -20.21 -1.81 -0.27
N TRP A 119 -19.16 -1.08 -0.64
CA TRP A 119 -18.14 -1.60 -1.54
C TRP A 119 -17.40 -2.78 -0.89
N MET A 120 -17.05 -2.65 0.40
CA MET A 120 -16.39 -3.69 1.17
C MET A 120 -17.20 -4.98 1.26
N ASP A 121 -18.49 -4.87 1.55
CA ASP A 121 -19.39 -6.02 1.66
C ASP A 121 -19.48 -6.79 0.33
N ASN A 122 -19.48 -6.07 -0.78
CA ASN A 122 -19.52 -6.67 -2.11
C ASN A 122 -18.21 -7.42 -2.46
N VAL A 123 -17.04 -6.85 -2.14
CA VAL A 123 -15.75 -7.45 -2.54
C VAL A 123 -15.21 -8.51 -1.58
N THR A 124 -15.69 -8.54 -0.33
CA THR A 124 -15.26 -9.52 0.68
C THR A 124 -16.15 -10.76 0.75
N SER A 125 -17.24 -10.81 0.00
CA SER A 125 -18.18 -11.93 0.01
C SER A 125 -17.70 -13.15 -0.79
N GLY A 126 -18.29 -14.32 -0.48
CA GLY A 126 -18.18 -15.53 -1.31
C GLY A 126 -16.75 -16.08 -1.45
N ASP A 127 -16.19 -15.93 -2.65
CA ASP A 127 -14.90 -16.55 -3.02
C ASP A 127 -13.70 -15.90 -2.32
N TYR A 128 -13.80 -14.65 -1.89
CA TYR A 128 -12.76 -14.00 -1.07
C TYR A 128 -12.61 -14.70 0.28
N GLN A 129 -13.73 -15.00 0.96
CA GLN A 129 -13.74 -15.73 2.22
C GLN A 129 -13.11 -17.13 2.06
N LYS A 130 -13.53 -17.87 1.03
CA LYS A 130 -12.97 -19.20 0.72
C LYS A 130 -11.46 -19.14 0.44
N TYR A 131 -11.00 -18.14 -0.30
CA TYR A 131 -9.58 -17.92 -0.55
C TYR A 131 -8.82 -17.68 0.75
N TYR A 132 -9.37 -16.84 1.63
CA TYR A 132 -8.76 -16.52 2.92
C TYR A 132 -8.60 -17.78 3.79
N ASP A 133 -9.66 -18.58 3.91
CA ASP A 133 -9.63 -19.84 4.67
C ASP A 133 -8.57 -20.80 4.11
N ASN A 134 -8.53 -20.97 2.79
CA ASN A 134 -7.55 -21.85 2.14
C ASN A 134 -6.10 -21.39 2.36
N MET A 135 -5.86 -20.08 2.40
CA MET A 135 -4.51 -19.53 2.52
C MET A 135 -4.00 -19.46 3.97
N TYR A 136 -4.90 -19.28 4.94
CA TYR A 136 -4.52 -18.90 6.30
C TYR A 136 -4.98 -19.86 7.41
N SER A 137 -5.99 -20.72 7.20
CA SER A 137 -6.54 -21.56 8.29
C SER A 137 -5.59 -22.63 8.85
N ASN A 138 -4.49 -22.93 8.14
CA ASN A 138 -3.51 -23.96 8.51
C ASN A 138 -2.06 -23.42 8.59
N ARG A 139 -1.87 -22.12 8.84
CA ARG A 139 -0.54 -21.48 8.86
C ARG A 139 -0.18 -20.83 10.20
#